data_AF-A0A951X7Q5-F1
#
_entry.id   AF-A0A951X7Q5-F1
#
_cell.length_a   1.000
_cell.length_b   1.000
_cell.length_c   1.000
_cell.angle_alpha   90.00
_cell.angle_beta   90.00
_cell.angle_gamma   90.00
#
_symmetry.space_group_name_H-M   'P 1'
#
loop_
_entity.id
_entity.type
_entity.pdbx_description
1 polymer ?
#
loop_
_entity_poly.entity_id
_entity_poly.type
_entity_poly.pdbx_seq_one_letter_code
_entity_poly.pdbx_strand_id
1 'polypeptide(L)'
;MDKLQTILVHCQDEKGLIYKVTRVLFENGLNIVKNKEFVDENSNSFFMRTEAEGNADAVLLQQQLERVLPRGSNIEIVSDRKKRLVILATKENHCLGDLLMRNHFKEWNAEISAV
;
A
#
# COMPACT_ATOMS: atom_id res chain seq x y z
N MET A 1 3.63 -11.91 16.83
CA MET A 1 3.43 -12.20 15.39
C MET A 1 3.86 -10.96 14.64
N ASP A 2 4.67 -11.14 13.60
CA ASP A 2 5.14 -10.03 12.78
C ASP A 2 3.98 -9.43 12.00
N LYS A 3 3.95 -8.09 11.90
CA LYS A 3 2.88 -7.36 11.24
C LYS A 3 3.17 -7.26 9.75
N LEU A 4 2.20 -7.58 8.92
CA LEU A 4 2.25 -7.29 7.49
C LEU A 4 1.87 -5.83 7.25
N GLN A 5 2.67 -5.15 6.45
CA GLN A 5 2.44 -3.78 6.01
C GLN A 5 2.73 -3.63 4.52
N THR A 6 1.94 -2.81 3.85
CA THR A 6 2.12 -2.46 2.43
C THR A 6 2.70 -1.06 2.33
N ILE A 7 3.88 -0.94 1.77
CA ILE A 7 4.54 0.32 1.43
C ILE A 7 4.21 0.63 -0.03
N LEU A 8 3.59 1.78 -0.28
CA LEU A 8 3.32 2.32 -1.60
C LEU A 8 4.21 3.54 -1.83
N VAL A 9 4.90 3.57 -2.95
CA VAL A 9 5.74 4.69 -3.37
C VAL A 9 5.28 5.13 -4.75
N HIS A 10 5.14 6.44 -4.93
CA HIS A 10 4.98 7.10 -6.21
C HIS A 10 5.89 8.32 -6.27
N CYS A 11 6.80 8.37 -7.24
CA CYS A 11 7.76 9.45 -7.38
C CYS A 11 8.23 9.62 -8.82
N GLN A 12 9.05 10.64 -9.08
CA GLN A 12 9.75 10.75 -10.36
C GLN A 12 10.80 9.65 -10.50
N ASP A 13 10.90 9.05 -11.68
CA ASP A 13 11.84 7.98 -11.93
C ASP A 13 13.29 8.47 -11.89
N GLU A 14 14.14 7.71 -11.20
CA GLU A 14 15.57 7.92 -11.14
C GLU A 14 16.31 6.62 -10.81
N LYS A 15 17.61 6.59 -11.07
CA LYS A 15 18.42 5.39 -10.82
C LYS A 15 18.48 5.06 -9.33
N GLY A 16 18.22 3.78 -9.02
CA GLY A 16 18.45 3.22 -7.69
C GLY A 16 17.27 3.30 -6.73
N LEU A 17 16.07 3.70 -7.18
CA LEU A 17 14.87 3.78 -6.33
C LEU A 17 14.56 2.48 -5.60
N ILE A 18 14.60 1.34 -6.30
CA ILE A 18 14.37 0.02 -5.70
C ILE A 18 15.38 -0.24 -4.57
N TYR A 19 16.68 -0.02 -4.82
CA TYR A 19 17.72 -0.19 -3.80
C TYR A 19 17.51 0.73 -2.59
N LYS A 20 17.17 2.01 -2.82
CA LYS A 20 16.92 2.98 -1.75
C LYS A 20 15.79 2.52 -0.84
N VAL A 21 14.67 2.07 -1.44
CA VAL A 21 13.52 1.56 -0.68
C VAL A 21 13.89 0.28 0.06
N THR A 22 14.39 -0.74 -0.63
CA THR A 22 14.64 -2.06 -0.02
C THR A 22 15.75 -2.01 1.05
N ARG A 23 16.74 -1.13 0.90
CA ARG A 23 17.74 -0.86 1.94
C ARG A 23 17.11 -0.32 3.21
N VAL A 24 16.25 0.69 3.12
CA VAL A 24 15.56 1.25 4.30
C VAL A 24 14.69 0.19 4.97
N LEU A 25 13.99 -0.65 4.20
CA LEU A 25 13.21 -1.76 4.76
C LEU A 25 14.11 -2.76 5.51
N PHE A 26 15.24 -3.15 4.92
CA PHE A 26 16.20 -4.06 5.55
C PHE A 26 16.81 -3.47 6.84
N GLU A 27 17.21 -2.19 6.82
CA GLU A 27 17.76 -1.49 8.00
C GLU A 27 16.76 -1.39 9.16
N ASN A 28 15.45 -1.49 8.89
CA ASN A 28 14.39 -1.57 9.89
C ASN A 28 13.98 -3.01 10.25
N GLY A 29 14.72 -4.01 9.79
CA GLY A 29 14.46 -5.42 10.08
C GLY A 29 13.20 -5.96 9.41
N LEU A 30 12.76 -5.37 8.30
CA LEU A 30 11.59 -5.85 7.55
C LEU A 30 12.00 -6.88 6.50
N ASN A 31 11.24 -7.96 6.43
CA ASN A 31 11.34 -8.98 5.39
C ASN A 31 10.35 -8.69 4.25
N ILE A 32 10.82 -8.62 3.00
CA ILE A 32 9.94 -8.38 1.86
C ILE A 32 9.26 -9.70 1.46
N VAL A 33 7.93 -9.71 1.51
CA VAL A 33 7.10 -10.86 1.10
C VAL A 33 6.76 -10.78 -0.38
N LYS A 34 6.46 -9.56 -0.87
CA LYS A 34 6.08 -9.34 -2.26
C LYS A 34 6.46 -7.93 -2.68
N ASN A 35 7.07 -7.81 -3.85
CA ASN A 35 7.37 -6.54 -4.46
C ASN A 35 6.78 -6.47 -5.86
N LYS A 36 6.26 -5.30 -6.22
CA LYS A 36 5.86 -4.95 -7.58
C LYS A 36 6.28 -3.53 -7.86
N GLU A 37 6.87 -3.31 -9.03
CA GLU A 37 7.22 -2.01 -9.54
C GLU A 37 6.63 -1.79 -10.93
N PHE A 38 6.48 -0.53 -11.29
CA PHE A 38 6.09 -0.10 -12.62
C PHE A 38 6.70 1.26 -12.91
N VAL A 39 7.25 1.42 -14.12
CA VAL A 39 7.79 2.68 -14.61
C VAL A 39 6.94 3.12 -15.79
N ASP A 40 6.41 4.33 -15.72
CA ASP A 40 5.79 4.99 -16.85
C ASP A 40 6.79 5.98 -17.46
N GLU A 41 7.40 5.58 -18.58
CA GLU A 41 8.38 6.38 -19.30
C GLU A 41 7.78 7.69 -19.85
N ASN A 42 6.48 7.74 -20.14
CA ASN A 42 5.85 8.92 -20.73
C ASN A 42 5.73 10.07 -19.73
N SER A 43 5.50 9.74 -18.46
CA SER A 43 5.37 10.72 -17.37
C SER A 43 6.61 10.79 -16.47
N ASN A 44 7.65 10.00 -16.78
CA ASN A 44 8.83 9.80 -15.93
C ASN A 44 8.44 9.45 -14.48
N SER A 45 7.46 8.56 -14.31
CA SER A 45 6.91 8.20 -13.00
C SER A 45 7.29 6.78 -12.61
N PHE A 46 7.70 6.60 -11.36
CA PHE A 46 8.00 5.32 -10.74
C PHE A 46 6.94 4.99 -9.68
N PHE A 47 6.42 3.78 -9.74
CA PHE A 47 5.48 3.22 -8.78
C PHE A 47 6.07 1.95 -8.18
N MET A 48 5.95 1.81 -6.87
CA MET A 48 6.37 0.59 -6.17
C MET A 48 5.38 0.24 -5.08
N ARG A 49 5.05 -1.05 -4.99
CA ARG A 49 4.23 -1.64 -3.95
C ARG A 49 4.98 -2.80 -3.32
N THR A 50 5.40 -2.62 -2.07
CA THR A 50 6.11 -3.64 -1.29
C THR A 50 5.25 -4.10 -0.14
N GLU A 51 4.94 -5.39 -0.06
CA GLU A 51 4.43 -6.05 1.13
C GLU A 51 5.61 -6.55 1.94
N ALA A 52 5.72 -6.12 3.20
CA ALA A 52 6.80 -6.50 4.09
C ALA A 52 6.28 -6.88 5.49
N GLU A 53 6.94 -7.87 6.09
CA GLU A 53 6.66 -8.38 7.43
C GLU A 53 7.73 -7.91 8.41
N GLY A 54 7.30 -7.51 9.61
CA GLY A 54 8.18 -7.20 10.73
C GLY A 54 7.56 -6.16 11.65
N ASN A 55 8.32 -5.73 12.65
CA ASN A 55 7.88 -4.71 13.61
C ASN A 55 8.71 -3.43 13.43
N ALA A 56 8.31 -2.60 12.48
CA ALA A 56 8.87 -1.26 12.29
C ALA A 56 7.86 -0.19 12.70
N ASP A 57 8.37 0.94 13.21
CA ASP A 57 7.57 2.14 13.43
C ASP A 57 7.27 2.78 12.08
N ALA A 58 5.97 2.88 11.73
CA ALA A 58 5.55 3.41 10.43
C ALA A 58 5.93 4.89 10.24
N VAL A 59 5.94 5.69 11.30
CA VAL A 59 6.30 7.12 11.22
C VAL A 59 7.80 7.25 10.95
N LEU A 60 8.63 6.50 11.67
CA LEU A 60 10.08 6.49 11.44
C LEU A 60 10.41 5.99 10.03
N LEU A 61 9.77 4.89 9.61
CA LEU A 61 9.98 4.30 8.29
C LEU A 61 9.62 5.30 7.19
N GLN A 62 8.48 5.97 7.31
CA GLN A 62 8.06 7.01 6.38
C GLN A 62 9.11 8.13 6.29
N GLN A 63 9.58 8.66 7.42
CA GLN A 63 10.59 9.72 7.45
C GLN A 63 11.92 9.29 6.81
N GLN A 64 12.33 8.05 6.97
CA GLN A 64 13.54 7.53 6.35
C GLN A 64 13.38 7.39 4.83
N LEU A 65 12.23 6.89 4.37
CA LEU A 65 11.90 6.80 2.94
C LEU A 65 11.86 8.21 2.29
N GLU A 66 11.24 9.19 2.94
CA GLU A 66 11.18 10.59 2.48
C GLU A 66 12.57 11.21 2.30
N ARG A 67 13.56 10.79 3.09
CA ARG A 67 14.95 11.29 2.99
C ARG A 67 15.72 10.72 1.81
N VAL A 68 15.42 9.49 1.39
CA VAL A 68 16.18 8.80 0.33
C VAL A 68 15.54 8.91 -1.04
N LEU A 69 14.22 9.13 -1.08
CA LEU A 69 13.44 9.27 -2.31
C LEU A 69 13.44 10.71 -2.86
N PRO A 70 13.11 10.90 -4.14
CA PRO A 70 12.95 12.23 -4.75
C PRO A 70 12.05 13.16 -3.94
N ARG A 71 12.33 14.47 -3.98
CA ARG A 71 11.43 15.46 -3.36
C ARG A 71 10.04 15.41 -3.99
N GLY A 72 9.01 15.48 -3.16
CA GLY A 72 7.62 15.38 -3.62
C GLY A 72 7.14 13.95 -3.88
N SER A 73 7.92 12.94 -3.48
CA SER A 73 7.46 11.55 -3.48
C SER A 73 6.22 11.39 -2.60
N ASN A 74 5.22 10.67 -3.09
CA ASN A 74 4.10 10.20 -2.28
C ASN A 74 4.46 8.81 -1.71
N ILE A 75 4.39 8.68 -0.39
CA ILE A 75 4.68 7.45 0.35
C ILE A 75 3.49 7.16 1.25
N GLU A 76 2.93 5.96 1.12
CA GLU A 76 1.89 5.49 2.03
C GLU A 76 2.32 4.16 2.66
N ILE A 77 2.24 4.07 3.99
CA ILE A 77 2.47 2.83 4.73
C ILE A 77 1.12 2.36 5.29
N VAL A 78 0.60 1.29 4.71
CA VAL A 78 -0.71 0.75 5.02
C VAL A 78 -0.54 -0.52 5.85
N SER A 79 -0.97 -0.47 7.11
CA SER A 79 -1.07 -1.67 7.95
C SER A 79 -2.11 -2.63 7.39
N ASP A 80 -1.90 -3.94 7.54
CA ASP A 80 -2.91 -4.96 7.24
C ASP A 80 -4.07 -4.92 8.26
N ARG A 81 -4.98 -3.97 8.07
CA ARG A 81 -6.21 -3.81 8.86
C ARG A 81 -7.43 -3.93 7.95
N LYS A 82 -8.52 -4.44 8.52
CA LYS A 82 -9.83 -4.42 7.85
C LYS A 82 -10.22 -2.99 7.52
N LYS A 83 -10.42 -2.71 6.23
CA LYS A 83 -10.92 -1.41 5.78
C LYS A 83 -12.41 -1.30 6.09
N ARG A 84 -12.81 -0.19 6.71
CA ARG A 84 -14.22 0.13 6.94
C ARG A 84 -14.77 0.88 5.73
N LEU A 85 -15.84 0.36 5.15
CA LEU A 85 -16.44 0.84 3.92
C LEU A 85 -17.86 1.38 4.16
N VAL A 86 -18.21 2.46 3.47
CA VAL A 86 -19.59 2.93 3.30
C VAL A 86 -19.93 2.81 1.82
N ILE A 87 -21.06 2.17 1.50
CA ILE A 87 -21.46 1.93 0.11
C ILE A 87 -22.62 2.83 -0.24
N LEU A 88 -22.40 3.82 -1.10
CA LEU A 88 -23.48 4.65 -1.61
C LEU A 88 -24.14 3.97 -2.81
N ALA A 89 -25.46 3.80 -2.76
CA ALA A 89 -26.25 3.24 -3.85
C ALA A 89 -27.48 4.11 -4.12
N THR A 90 -28.00 4.04 -5.35
CA THR A 90 -29.24 4.73 -5.75
C THR A 90 -30.32 3.74 -6.14
N LYS A 91 -30.65 3.61 -7.43
CA LYS A 91 -31.76 2.78 -7.91
C LYS A 91 -31.33 1.39 -8.37
N GLU A 92 -30.06 1.23 -8.76
CA GLU A 92 -29.54 -0.02 -9.31
C GLU A 92 -28.94 -0.90 -8.21
N ASN A 93 -29.54 -2.07 -8.01
CA ASN A 93 -29.18 -2.97 -6.90
C ASN A 93 -28.07 -3.95 -7.24
N HIS A 94 -27.71 -4.13 -8.51
CA HIS A 94 -26.83 -5.22 -8.94
C HIS A 94 -25.42 -5.09 -8.36
N CYS A 95 -24.80 -3.90 -8.40
CA CYS A 95 -23.51 -3.66 -7.77
C CYS A 95 -23.58 -3.78 -6.24
N LEU A 96 -24.63 -3.23 -5.62
CA LEU A 96 -24.80 -3.30 -4.17
C LEU A 96 -24.91 -4.75 -3.70
N GLY A 97 -25.74 -5.56 -4.38
CA GLY A 97 -25.90 -6.98 -4.09
C GLY A 97 -24.58 -7.74 -4.17
N ASP A 98 -23.80 -7.55 -5.25
CA ASP A 98 -22.49 -8.20 -5.40
C ASP A 98 -21.53 -7.83 -4.25
N LEU A 99 -21.40 -6.54 -3.91
CA LEU A 99 -20.52 -6.07 -2.84
C LEU A 99 -20.93 -6.65 -1.47
N LEU A 100 -22.22 -6.71 -1.18
CA LEU A 100 -22.75 -7.28 0.07
C LEU A 100 -22.51 -8.80 0.14
N MET A 101 -22.72 -9.53 -0.96
CA MET A 101 -22.47 -10.97 -1.03
C MET A 101 -20.99 -11.30 -0.81
N ARG A 102 -20.08 -10.59 -1.48
CA ARG A 102 -18.61 -10.76 -1.29
C ARG A 102 -18.18 -10.45 0.14
N ASN A 103 -18.76 -9.41 0.76
CA ASN A 103 -18.50 -9.09 2.16
C ASN A 103 -19.05 -10.16 3.11
N HIS A 104 -20.24 -10.70 2.86
CA HIS A 104 -20.82 -11.79 3.65
C HIS A 104 -19.95 -13.05 3.63
N PHE A 105 -19.44 -13.41 2.45
CA PHE A 105 -18.54 -14.55 2.27
C PHE A 105 -17.06 -14.25 2.59
N LYS A 106 -16.74 -13.05 3.07
CA LYS A 106 -15.37 -12.62 3.45
C LYS A 106 -14.35 -12.81 2.31
N GLU A 107 -14.75 -12.56 1.07
CA GLU A 107 -13.84 -12.64 -0.10
C GLU A 107 -12.71 -11.62 -0.05
N TRP A 108 -12.84 -10.59 0.79
CA TRP A 108 -11.86 -9.51 0.95
C TRP A 108 -11.71 -9.05 2.41
N ASN A 109 -10.56 -8.44 2.73
CA ASN A 109 -10.24 -7.95 4.08
C ASN A 109 -10.89 -6.57 4.36
N ALA A 110 -12.22 -6.52 4.33
CA ALA A 110 -13.00 -5.30 4.54
C ALA A 110 -14.24 -5.56 5.41
N GLU A 111 -14.83 -4.46 5.89
CA GLU A 111 -16.06 -4.44 6.67
C GLU A 111 -16.97 -3.32 6.18
N ILE A 112 -18.17 -3.65 5.71
CA ILE A 112 -19.20 -2.68 5.34
C ILE A 112 -19.85 -2.15 6.63
N SER A 113 -19.63 -0.87 6.93
CA SER A 113 -20.16 -0.19 8.11
C SER A 113 -21.53 0.45 7.89
N ALA A 114 -21.84 0.83 6.64
CA ALA A 114 -23.13 1.36 6.24
C ALA A 114 -23.32 1.21 4.73
N VAL A 115 -24.59 1.24 4.32
CA VAL A 115 -25.03 1.41 2.94
C VAL A 115 -25.92 2.65 2.91
#